data_AF-A0A915IQI4-F1
#
_entry.id   AF-A0A915IQI4-F1
#
_cell.length_a   1.000
_cell.length_b   1.000
_cell.length_c   1.000
_cell.angle_alpha   90.00
_cell.angle_beta   90.00
_cell.angle_gamma   90.00
#
_symmetry.space_group_name_H-M   'P 1'
#
loop_
_entity.id
_entity.type
_entity.pdbx_description
1 polymer ?
#
loop_
_entity_poly.entity_id
_entity_poly.type
_entity_poly.pdbx_seq_one_letter_code
_entity_poly.pdbx_strand_id
1 'polypeptide(L)'
;MIRLALSYWRNTTCLEFDEPEDQPQASRIIFTRMGWSCNSEVGKNYLMYTQFIYLPDFCFEMGTLVHEISHALGFFHEHSRRDRDNYIQMHYENLHSNLSIPSDSFQKESFIDNHQIPYDYGSLMHYKTLLPKTNISELALKAISTRISFHQKTIGQNDQLSFYDVKLMNEVYCSDLCMTQLKCLHHGFSNPRDCSRCLCPDGFTGIYCEKVMPGVGDPCGGHISLGPRDAIYISSPKYPEKYRRGQECSWLLQTRSQKLVVNIKIVGPKFQTYCDMDHVLCMDYVEIRNSSADLANTGMRMVMASGLKLDQLIEIKVIMAHI
;
A
#
# COMPACT_ATOMS: atom_id res chain seq x y z
N MET A 1 -20.08 -6.31 -1.23
CA MET A 1 -18.78 -5.60 -1.16
C MET A 1 -18.19 -5.63 0.25
N ILE A 2 -18.90 -5.22 1.30
CA ILE A 2 -18.39 -5.31 2.70
C ILE A 2 -17.88 -6.72 3.07
N ARG A 3 -18.66 -7.78 2.81
CA ARG A 3 -18.20 -9.17 3.04
C ARG A 3 -16.90 -9.52 2.30
N LEU A 4 -16.66 -8.93 1.13
CA LEU A 4 -15.42 -9.13 0.37
C LEU A 4 -14.25 -8.39 1.03
N ALA A 5 -14.47 -7.17 1.54
CA ALA A 5 -13.48 -6.43 2.32
C ALA A 5 -13.10 -7.17 3.62
N LEU A 6 -14.08 -7.71 4.34
CA LEU A 6 -13.85 -8.55 5.51
C LEU A 6 -13.11 -9.85 5.16
N SER A 7 -13.46 -10.48 4.02
CA SER A 7 -12.74 -11.65 3.51
C SER A 7 -11.28 -11.35 3.20
N TYR A 8 -10.93 -10.12 2.81
CA TYR A 8 -9.56 -9.76 2.51
C TYR A 8 -8.71 -9.80 3.79
N TRP A 9 -9.18 -9.14 4.86
CA TRP A 9 -8.57 -9.22 6.19
C TRP A 9 -8.54 -10.64 6.73
N ARG A 10 -9.65 -11.38 6.59
CA ARG A 10 -9.73 -12.78 7.00
C ARG A 10 -8.64 -13.60 6.32
N ASN A 11 -8.44 -13.48 5.01
CA ASN A 11 -7.49 -14.34 4.28
C ASN A 11 -6.02 -14.04 4.57
N THR A 12 -5.69 -12.82 5.01
CA THR A 12 -4.30 -12.37 5.24
C THR A 12 -3.94 -12.27 6.72
N THR A 13 -4.89 -12.50 7.62
CA THR A 13 -4.69 -12.45 9.07
C THR A 13 -5.36 -13.63 9.77
N CYS A 14 -5.21 -13.73 11.08
CA CYS A 14 -5.96 -14.67 11.91
C CYS A 14 -7.38 -14.20 12.27
N LEU A 15 -7.76 -12.97 11.91
CA LEU A 15 -9.04 -12.39 12.31
C LEU A 15 -10.20 -13.16 11.66
N GLU A 16 -11.24 -13.39 12.44
CA GLU A 16 -12.52 -13.93 11.98
C GLU A 16 -13.60 -12.84 12.14
N PHE A 17 -14.56 -12.85 11.22
CA PHE A 17 -15.67 -11.90 11.19
C PHE A 17 -16.97 -12.68 11.10
N ASP A 18 -17.68 -12.75 12.21
CA ASP A 18 -18.96 -13.43 12.32
C ASP A 18 -20.10 -12.42 12.24
N GLU A 19 -21.20 -12.81 11.58
CA GLU A 19 -22.45 -12.05 11.59
C GLU A 19 -23.30 -12.55 12.77
N PRO A 20 -23.39 -11.80 13.89
CA PRO A 20 -24.12 -12.25 15.06
C PRO A 20 -25.64 -12.24 14.81
N GLU A 21 -26.37 -13.13 15.48
CA GLU A 21 -27.82 -13.07 15.55
C GLU A 21 -28.31 -11.78 16.25
N ASP A 22 -29.58 -11.41 16.03
CA ASP A 22 -30.15 -10.07 16.27
C ASP A 22 -29.96 -9.50 17.70
N GLN A 23 -29.66 -10.32 18.71
CA GLN A 23 -29.40 -9.88 20.08
C GLN A 23 -27.92 -10.03 20.47
N PRO A 24 -27.11 -8.97 20.32
CA PRO A 24 -25.70 -9.03 20.68
C PRO A 24 -25.53 -9.03 22.20
N GLN A 25 -24.77 -10.00 22.72
CA GLN A 25 -24.30 -10.01 24.11
C GLN A 25 -22.91 -9.36 24.26
N ALA A 26 -22.31 -8.90 23.15
CA ALA A 26 -20.96 -8.34 23.10
C ALA A 26 -20.90 -7.10 22.18
N SER A 27 -19.81 -6.33 22.31
CA SER A 27 -19.54 -5.20 21.41
C SER A 27 -19.46 -5.66 19.95
N ARG A 28 -20.06 -4.90 19.03
CA ARG A 28 -20.06 -5.18 17.59
C ARG A 28 -19.84 -3.93 16.75
N ILE A 29 -19.46 -4.16 15.50
CA ILE A 29 -19.41 -3.14 14.45
C ILE A 29 -20.70 -3.21 13.64
N ILE A 30 -21.27 -2.06 13.29
CA ILE A 30 -22.40 -1.94 12.35
C ILE A 30 -22.00 -1.02 11.20
N PHE A 31 -22.12 -1.52 9.98
CA PHE A 31 -21.94 -0.72 8.78
C PHE A 31 -23.23 0.05 8.48
N THR A 32 -23.13 1.36 8.29
CA THR A 32 -24.28 2.22 7.99
C THR A 32 -24.02 3.09 6.77
N ARG A 33 -25.06 3.35 5.98
CA ARG A 33 -25.01 4.29 4.84
C ARG A 33 -25.30 5.73 5.24
N MET A 34 -25.59 5.97 6.52
CA MET A 34 -25.81 7.32 7.03
C MET A 34 -24.48 8.08 7.10
N GLY A 35 -24.54 9.42 7.09
CA GLY A 35 -23.38 10.28 7.22
C GLY A 35 -23.03 11.05 5.93
N TRP A 36 -22.02 11.90 6.03
CA TRP A 36 -21.57 12.80 4.97
C TRP A 36 -20.13 12.52 4.52
N SER A 37 -19.46 11.56 5.14
CA SER A 37 -18.08 11.13 4.87
C SER A 37 -17.92 9.63 5.13
N CYS A 38 -16.91 9.02 4.53
CA CYS A 38 -16.41 7.71 4.96
C CYS A 38 -15.64 7.92 6.26
N ASN A 39 -16.03 7.24 7.34
CA ASN A 39 -15.30 7.30 8.60
C ASN A 39 -15.61 6.12 9.53
N SER A 40 -14.65 5.84 10.42
CA SER A 40 -14.78 4.93 11.54
C SER A 40 -13.97 5.45 12.73
N GLU A 41 -14.45 5.16 13.94
CA GLU A 41 -13.64 5.26 15.16
C GLU A 41 -12.44 4.31 15.10
N VAL A 42 -11.35 4.69 15.77
CA VAL A 42 -10.12 3.88 15.81
C VAL A 42 -10.16 2.88 16.97
N GLY A 43 -10.13 1.60 16.63
CA GLY A 43 -10.13 0.49 17.58
C GLY A 43 -11.50 0.22 18.19
N LYS A 44 -11.54 -0.73 19.13
CA LYS A 44 -12.76 -1.11 19.83
C LYS A 44 -13.18 -0.04 20.85
N ASN A 45 -14.37 0.52 20.68
CA ASN A 45 -15.00 1.34 21.70
C ASN A 45 -15.54 0.45 22.85
N TYR A 46 -14.96 0.58 24.05
CA TYR A 46 -15.35 -0.19 25.24
C TYR A 46 -16.54 0.42 26.01
N LEU A 47 -16.93 1.65 25.70
CA LEU A 47 -18.05 2.35 26.34
C LEU A 47 -19.39 2.07 25.66
N MET A 48 -19.36 1.60 24.41
CA MET A 48 -20.55 1.31 23.61
C MET A 48 -20.57 -0.14 23.15
N TYR A 49 -21.74 -0.79 23.21
CA TYR A 49 -21.95 -2.12 22.64
C TYR A 49 -21.95 -2.11 21.11
N THR A 50 -22.13 -0.96 20.48
CA THR A 50 -22.22 -0.83 19.03
C THR A 50 -21.37 0.35 18.59
N GLN A 51 -20.45 0.07 17.66
CA GLN A 51 -19.64 1.07 16.97
C GLN A 51 -20.05 1.08 15.49
N PHE A 52 -20.22 2.26 14.93
CA PHE A 52 -20.63 2.42 13.54
C PHE A 52 -19.42 2.65 12.65
N ILE A 53 -19.44 2.03 11.46
CA ILE A 53 -18.61 2.41 10.33
C ILE A 53 -19.53 3.09 9.31
N TYR A 54 -19.29 4.37 9.05
CA TYR A 54 -20.11 5.21 8.19
C TYR A 54 -19.59 5.11 6.76
N LEU A 55 -20.43 4.59 5.87
CA LEU A 55 -20.15 4.33 4.47
C LEU A 55 -21.34 4.77 3.59
N PRO A 56 -21.53 6.09 3.39
CA PRO A 56 -22.43 6.58 2.34
C PRO A 56 -22.11 5.96 0.97
N ASP A 57 -23.04 6.08 0.02
CA ASP A 57 -22.93 5.35 -1.27
C ASP A 57 -21.65 5.62 -2.06
N PHE A 58 -21.04 6.82 -1.93
CA PHE A 58 -19.77 7.16 -2.57
C PHE A 58 -18.53 6.48 -1.94
N CYS A 59 -18.67 5.80 -0.80
CA CYS A 59 -17.59 5.10 -0.10
C CYS A 59 -17.45 3.63 -0.54
N PHE A 60 -18.30 3.14 -1.45
CA PHE A 60 -18.33 1.74 -1.88
C PHE A 60 -17.23 1.43 -2.93
N GLU A 61 -15.99 1.74 -2.59
CA GLU A 61 -14.77 1.28 -3.24
C GLU A 61 -14.05 0.29 -2.33
N MET A 62 -13.41 -0.74 -2.90
CA MET A 62 -12.77 -1.79 -2.09
C MET A 62 -11.69 -1.24 -1.15
N GLY A 63 -10.81 -0.35 -1.63
CA GLY A 63 -9.80 0.28 -0.78
C GLY A 63 -10.41 1.07 0.38
N THR A 64 -11.45 1.87 0.11
CA THR A 64 -12.14 2.66 1.15
C THR A 64 -12.80 1.77 2.20
N LEU A 65 -13.51 0.72 1.78
CA LEU A 65 -14.12 -0.22 2.71
C LEU A 65 -13.08 -0.88 3.61
N VAL A 66 -11.96 -1.31 3.03
CA VAL A 66 -10.88 -1.94 3.79
C VAL A 66 -10.21 -0.93 4.73
N HIS A 67 -9.99 0.31 4.29
CA HIS A 67 -9.45 1.42 5.09
C HIS A 67 -10.30 1.71 6.33
N GLU A 68 -11.61 1.86 6.18
CA GLU A 68 -12.50 2.13 7.32
C GLU A 68 -12.57 0.93 8.28
N ILE A 69 -12.48 -0.30 7.75
CA ILE A 69 -12.34 -1.49 8.60
C ILE A 69 -11.00 -1.48 9.35
N SER A 70 -9.90 -1.05 8.73
CA SER A 70 -8.59 -0.90 9.40
C SER A 70 -8.69 0.05 10.61
N HIS A 71 -9.40 1.17 10.46
CA HIS A 71 -9.67 2.08 11.58
C HIS A 71 -10.37 1.36 12.72
N ALA A 72 -11.49 0.68 12.44
CA ALA A 72 -12.19 -0.08 13.49
C ALA A 72 -11.33 -1.17 14.15
N LEU A 73 -10.35 -1.72 13.42
CA LEU A 73 -9.36 -2.67 13.92
C LEU A 73 -8.19 -2.00 14.68
N GLY A 74 -8.12 -0.68 14.76
CA GLY A 74 -7.17 0.06 15.60
C GLY A 74 -6.08 0.81 14.84
N PHE A 75 -6.15 0.88 13.51
CA PHE A 75 -5.11 1.56 12.73
C PHE A 75 -5.41 3.05 12.64
N PHE A 76 -4.38 3.84 12.90
CA PHE A 76 -4.38 5.27 12.57
C PHE A 76 -3.83 5.48 11.16
N HIS A 77 -3.95 6.70 10.65
CA HIS A 77 -3.32 7.04 9.37
C HIS A 77 -1.79 7.00 9.45
N GLU A 78 -1.15 6.55 8.38
CA GLU A 78 0.31 6.41 8.33
C GLU A 78 1.01 7.78 8.47
N HIS A 79 0.42 8.86 7.95
CA HIS A 79 0.96 10.21 8.14
C HIS A 79 0.87 10.69 9.59
N SER A 80 0.07 10.08 10.45
CA SER A 80 -0.06 10.49 11.85
C SER A 80 1.03 9.94 12.77
N ARG A 81 1.92 9.07 12.25
CA ARG A 81 3.02 8.48 13.03
C ARG A 81 3.97 9.52 13.63
N ARG A 82 4.58 9.18 14.76
CA ARG A 82 5.55 10.05 15.46
C ARG A 82 6.78 10.38 14.61
N ASP A 83 7.26 9.40 13.84
CA ASP A 83 8.43 9.47 12.96
C ASP A 83 8.14 10.04 11.56
N ARG A 84 6.89 10.43 11.24
CA ARG A 84 6.48 10.84 9.88
C ARG A 84 7.34 11.95 9.27
N ASP A 85 7.88 12.87 10.06
CA ASP A 85 8.65 14.02 9.53
C ASP A 85 10.02 13.63 8.93
N ASN A 86 10.49 12.41 9.19
CA ASN A 86 11.65 11.81 8.52
C ASN A 86 11.34 11.39 7.08
N TYR A 87 10.06 11.17 6.77
CA TYR A 87 9.59 10.57 5.52
C TYR A 87 8.79 11.55 4.67
N ILE A 88 8.05 12.45 5.31
CA ILE A 88 7.21 13.46 4.68
C ILE A 88 7.46 14.85 5.27
N GLN A 89 7.01 15.86 4.55
CA GLN A 89 6.94 17.25 4.95
C GLN A 89 5.49 17.71 4.86
N MET A 90 4.99 18.25 5.96
CA MET A 90 3.68 18.87 6.05
C MET A 90 3.77 20.35 5.66
N HIS A 91 2.84 20.82 4.83
CA HIS A 91 2.70 22.22 4.42
C HIS A 91 1.50 22.84 5.15
N TYR A 92 1.66 23.12 6.44
CA TYR A 92 0.57 23.62 7.29
C TYR A 92 0.01 24.97 6.83
N GLU A 93 0.82 25.79 6.17
CA GLU A 93 0.40 27.05 5.54
C GLU A 93 -0.75 26.85 4.54
N ASN A 94 -0.79 25.70 3.86
CA ASN A 94 -1.84 25.34 2.92
C ASN A 94 -3.08 24.75 3.60
N LEU A 95 -2.94 24.24 4.84
CA LEU A 95 -4.06 23.74 5.64
C LEU A 95 -4.86 24.90 6.24
N HIS A 96 -4.17 25.92 6.74
CA HIS A 96 -4.82 27.10 7.32
C HIS A 96 -5.64 27.92 6.33
N SER A 97 -5.26 27.90 5.05
CA SER A 97 -6.03 28.55 3.99
C SER A 97 -7.27 27.75 3.57
N ASN A 98 -7.36 26.47 3.93
CA ASN A 98 -8.47 25.60 3.59
C ASN A 98 -9.38 25.31 4.80
N LEU A 99 -10.36 26.18 5.02
CA LEU A 99 -11.32 26.08 6.13
C LEU A 99 -12.22 24.83 6.10
N SER A 100 -12.21 24.06 5.01
CA SER A 100 -13.00 22.81 4.92
C SER A 100 -12.35 21.61 5.61
N ILE A 101 -11.11 21.76 6.07
CA ILE A 101 -10.35 20.69 6.71
C ILE A 101 -10.23 20.97 8.22
N PRO A 102 -10.69 20.06 9.09
CA PRO A 102 -10.45 20.15 10.52
C PRO A 102 -8.95 20.23 10.84
N SER A 103 -8.56 21.17 11.70
CA SER A 103 -7.15 21.46 12.02
C SER A 103 -6.37 20.30 12.67
N ASP A 104 -7.09 19.30 13.18
CA ASP A 104 -6.57 18.06 13.76
C ASP A 104 -6.33 16.94 12.74
N SER A 105 -6.90 17.03 11.53
CA SER A 105 -6.83 15.97 10.49
C SER A 105 -5.41 15.52 10.09
N PHE A 106 -4.40 16.36 10.38
CA PHE A 106 -3.01 16.13 10.04
C PHE A 106 -2.08 16.11 11.26
N GLN A 107 -2.62 16.03 12.47
CA GLN A 107 -1.80 15.94 13.67
C GLN A 107 -1.07 14.59 13.76
N LYS A 108 -0.05 14.55 14.62
CA LYS A 108 0.59 13.29 14.98
C LYS A 108 -0.15 12.71 16.17
N GLU A 109 -0.26 11.40 16.21
CA GLU A 109 -0.79 10.70 17.37
C GLU A 109 0.35 10.28 18.30
N SER A 110 0.22 10.65 19.56
CA SER A 110 1.30 10.50 20.54
C SER A 110 1.50 9.06 21.04
N PHE A 111 0.46 8.22 20.92
CA PHE A 111 0.40 6.88 21.49
C PHE A 111 0.44 5.76 20.43
N ILE A 112 0.72 6.09 19.15
CA ILE A 112 0.92 5.06 18.12
C ILE A 112 2.17 4.24 18.43
N ASP A 113 1.97 2.91 18.44
CA ASP A 113 3.01 1.90 18.34
C ASP A 113 2.97 1.28 16.95
N ASN A 114 4.08 1.40 16.22
CA ASN A 114 4.25 0.85 14.89
C ASN A 114 4.93 -0.54 14.92
N HIS A 115 5.14 -1.15 16.09
CA HIS A 115 5.71 -2.50 16.22
C HIS A 115 7.02 -2.72 15.45
N GLN A 116 7.87 -1.68 15.37
CA GLN A 116 9.13 -1.67 14.61
C GLN A 116 8.96 -1.86 13.09
N ILE A 117 7.74 -1.73 12.57
CA ILE A 117 7.47 -1.74 11.14
C ILE A 117 7.85 -0.37 10.56
N PRO A 118 8.62 -0.35 9.44
CA PRO A 118 9.08 0.89 8.84
C PRO A 118 7.90 1.74 8.32
N TYR A 119 8.16 3.01 8.07
CA TYR A 119 7.18 3.89 7.43
C TYR A 119 6.88 3.41 6.01
N ASP A 120 5.60 3.28 5.67
CA ASP A 120 5.18 2.77 4.36
C ASP A 120 4.43 3.82 3.55
N TYR A 121 5.12 4.40 2.56
CA TYR A 121 4.51 5.39 1.65
C TYR A 121 3.29 4.84 0.91
N GLY A 122 3.22 3.51 0.68
CA GLY A 122 2.12 2.88 -0.03
C GLY A 122 1.03 2.30 0.86
N SER A 123 1.11 2.50 2.17
CA SER A 123 0.05 2.08 3.11
C SER A 123 -1.31 2.59 2.63
N LEU A 124 -2.33 1.73 2.69
CA LEU A 124 -3.72 2.12 2.45
C LEU A 124 -4.20 3.18 3.47
N MET A 125 -3.52 3.26 4.61
CA MET A 125 -3.77 4.24 5.66
C MET A 125 -3.03 5.57 5.43
N HIS A 126 -2.26 5.72 4.36
CA HIS A 126 -1.54 6.97 4.08
C HIS A 126 -2.41 7.98 3.34
N TYR A 127 -2.46 9.24 3.81
CA TYR A 127 -3.19 10.30 3.13
C TYR A 127 -2.63 10.68 1.75
N LYS A 128 -3.52 11.23 0.91
CA LYS A 128 -3.19 11.80 -0.39
C LYS A 128 -2.39 13.10 -0.27
N THR A 129 -1.75 13.47 -1.37
CA THR A 129 -0.88 14.67 -1.49
C THR A 129 -1.68 15.99 -1.42
N LEU A 130 -2.82 16.04 -2.11
CA LEU A 130 -3.54 17.26 -2.43
C LEU A 130 -4.74 17.45 -1.51
N LEU A 131 -5.01 18.72 -1.19
CA LEU A 131 -6.21 19.09 -0.47
C LEU A 131 -7.42 19.14 -1.41
N PRO A 132 -8.64 18.89 -0.90
CA PRO A 132 -9.86 19.14 -1.66
C PRO A 132 -9.88 20.60 -2.10
N LYS A 133 -10.21 20.84 -3.37
CA LYS A 133 -10.41 22.18 -3.89
C LYS A 133 -11.67 22.78 -3.25
N THR A 134 -11.56 24.00 -2.72
CA THR A 134 -12.70 24.79 -2.22
C THR A 134 -13.49 25.43 -3.38
N ASN A 135 -12.84 25.67 -4.52
CA ASN A 135 -13.45 26.19 -5.74
C ASN A 135 -12.77 25.59 -7.00
N ILE A 136 -13.53 25.46 -8.09
CA ILE A 136 -13.08 24.85 -9.35
C ILE A 136 -11.91 25.61 -9.99
N SER A 137 -11.84 26.93 -9.77
CA SER A 137 -10.79 27.82 -10.28
C SER A 137 -9.50 27.85 -9.46
N GLU A 138 -9.47 27.25 -8.26
CA GLU A 138 -8.28 27.25 -7.42
C GLU A 138 -7.30 26.13 -7.77
N LEU A 139 -6.00 26.45 -7.67
CA LEU A 139 -4.94 25.47 -7.79
C LEU A 139 -5.00 24.52 -6.59
N ALA A 140 -4.93 23.21 -6.84
CA ALA A 140 -4.88 22.24 -5.76
C ALA A 140 -3.61 22.46 -4.91
N LEU A 141 -3.81 22.82 -3.64
CA LEU A 141 -2.71 22.97 -2.69
C LEU A 141 -2.22 21.61 -2.22
N LYS A 142 -0.91 21.50 -1.97
CA LYS A 142 -0.30 20.29 -1.41
C LYS A 142 -0.30 20.38 0.11
N ALA A 143 -0.81 19.36 0.79
CA ALA A 143 -0.63 19.22 2.23
C ALA A 143 0.62 18.42 2.59
N ILE A 144 0.95 17.41 1.77
CA ILE A 144 2.03 16.46 2.05
C ILE A 144 3.00 16.40 0.87
N SER A 145 4.28 16.63 1.14
CA SER A 145 5.36 16.25 0.23
C SER A 145 6.18 15.10 0.80
N THR A 146 6.56 14.12 -0.02
CA THR A 146 7.52 13.10 0.42
C THR A 146 8.95 13.67 0.42
N ARG A 147 9.76 13.30 1.41
CA ARG A 147 11.18 13.70 1.50
C ARG A 147 12.00 13.13 0.34
N ILE A 148 11.65 11.91 -0.09
CA ILE A 148 12.14 11.30 -1.32
C ILE A 148 11.07 11.52 -2.38
N SER A 149 11.32 12.43 -3.33
CA SER A 149 10.34 12.89 -4.32
C SER A 149 9.76 11.76 -5.19
N PHE A 150 10.52 10.69 -5.41
CA PHE A 150 10.07 9.54 -6.19
C PHE A 150 8.94 8.73 -5.52
N HIS A 151 8.74 8.88 -4.20
CA HIS A 151 7.59 8.29 -3.50
C HIS A 151 6.33 9.17 -3.55
N GLN A 152 6.37 10.37 -4.12
CA GLN A 152 5.22 11.28 -4.14
C GLN A 152 4.00 10.69 -4.86
N LYS A 153 4.24 9.81 -5.84
CA LYS A 153 3.20 9.09 -6.59
C LYS A 153 2.79 7.76 -5.95
N THR A 154 3.37 7.43 -4.80
CA THR A 154 3.09 6.21 -4.04
C THR A 154 2.04 6.46 -2.97
N ILE A 155 2.12 7.63 -2.31
CA ILE A 155 1.20 8.00 -1.20
C ILE A 155 -0.24 8.21 -1.64
N GLY A 156 -1.18 7.84 -0.77
CA GLY A 156 -2.61 8.08 -0.97
C GLY A 156 -3.31 7.12 -1.91
N GLN A 157 -2.68 5.98 -2.24
CA GLN A 157 -3.29 4.92 -3.02
C GLN A 157 -4.54 4.35 -2.30
N ASN A 158 -5.56 3.95 -3.06
CA ASN A 158 -6.82 3.40 -2.55
C ASN A 158 -7.18 2.07 -3.22
N ASP A 159 -6.17 1.28 -3.57
CA ASP A 159 -6.33 0.05 -4.35
C ASP A 159 -6.40 -1.17 -3.43
N GLN A 160 -5.37 -1.37 -2.62
CA GLN A 160 -5.22 -2.55 -1.77
C GLN A 160 -4.38 -2.25 -0.52
N LEU A 161 -4.38 -3.18 0.43
CA LEU A 161 -3.47 -3.14 1.58
C LEU A 161 -2.03 -3.28 1.08
N SER A 162 -1.12 -2.53 1.67
CA SER A 162 0.29 -2.82 1.51
C SER A 162 0.67 -4.06 2.31
N PHE A 163 1.83 -4.64 1.99
CA PHE A 163 2.34 -5.76 2.78
C PHE A 163 2.56 -5.38 4.25
N TYR A 164 2.93 -4.12 4.52
CA TYR A 164 3.14 -3.67 5.89
C TYR A 164 1.87 -3.32 6.65
N ASP A 165 0.78 -2.95 5.97
CA ASP A 165 -0.55 -2.91 6.60
C ASP A 165 -0.92 -4.31 7.13
N VAL A 166 -0.73 -5.34 6.30
CA VAL A 166 -1.02 -6.73 6.67
C VAL A 166 -0.09 -7.22 7.77
N LYS A 167 1.21 -6.95 7.68
CA LYS A 167 2.18 -7.37 8.70
C LYS A 167 1.86 -6.73 10.05
N LEU A 168 1.59 -5.42 10.10
CA LEU A 168 1.25 -4.73 11.35
C LEU A 168 0.03 -5.36 12.01
N MET A 169 -0.98 -5.72 11.22
CA MET A 169 -2.21 -6.30 11.76
C MET A 169 -1.92 -7.67 12.41
N ASN A 170 -1.05 -8.45 11.77
CA ASN A 170 -0.64 -9.75 12.28
C ASN A 170 0.31 -9.67 13.49
N GLU A 171 1.20 -8.68 13.55
CA GLU A 171 2.02 -8.44 14.74
C GLU A 171 1.15 -8.14 15.96
N VAL A 172 0.10 -7.33 15.78
CA VAL A 172 -0.82 -6.92 16.85
C VAL A 172 -1.76 -8.05 17.28
N TYR A 173 -2.38 -8.76 16.33
CA TYR A 173 -3.48 -9.70 16.64
C TYR A 173 -3.11 -11.18 16.56
N CYS A 174 -2.02 -11.54 15.88
CA CYS A 174 -1.80 -12.92 15.41
C CYS A 174 -0.42 -13.49 15.73
N SER A 175 0.44 -12.73 16.43
CA SER A 175 1.86 -13.06 16.66
C SER A 175 2.09 -14.37 17.43
N ASP A 176 1.15 -14.77 18.29
CA ASP A 176 1.27 -15.94 19.17
C ASP A 176 0.70 -17.26 18.59
N LEU A 177 0.19 -17.26 17.35
CA LEU A 177 -0.48 -18.45 16.80
C LEU A 177 0.48 -19.52 16.29
N CYS A 178 1.59 -19.12 15.67
CA CYS A 178 2.58 -20.07 15.17
C CYS A 178 3.66 -20.33 16.22
N MET A 179 3.64 -21.53 16.81
CA MET A 179 4.62 -21.96 17.82
C MET A 179 6.07 -21.88 17.34
N THR A 180 6.31 -22.07 16.04
CA THR A 180 7.63 -21.95 15.42
C THR A 180 7.57 -20.92 14.32
N GLN A 181 8.44 -19.92 14.42
CA GLN A 181 8.58 -18.90 13.39
C GLN A 181 9.47 -19.41 12.25
N LEU A 182 8.95 -19.36 11.02
CA LEU A 182 9.70 -19.73 9.83
C LEU A 182 10.72 -18.64 9.46
N LYS A 183 11.83 -19.04 8.87
CA LYS A 183 12.82 -18.11 8.29
C LYS A 183 12.36 -17.65 6.92
N CYS A 184 11.42 -16.72 6.90
CA CYS A 184 10.90 -16.12 5.68
C CYS A 184 11.91 -15.15 5.06
N LEU A 185 12.08 -15.21 3.74
CA LEU A 185 12.94 -14.32 2.98
C LEU A 185 12.23 -13.00 2.67
N HIS A 186 13.02 -12.00 2.28
CA HIS A 186 12.53 -10.69 1.83
C HIS A 186 11.57 -10.00 2.81
N HIS A 187 11.79 -10.15 4.13
CA HIS A 187 10.94 -9.59 5.19
C HIS A 187 9.52 -10.17 5.27
N GLY A 188 9.27 -11.31 4.62
CA GLY A 188 8.13 -12.18 4.86
C GLY A 188 7.99 -12.58 6.33
N PHE A 189 6.84 -13.12 6.72
CA PHE A 189 6.59 -13.64 8.07
C PHE A 189 5.72 -14.89 8.02
N SER A 190 5.70 -15.68 9.10
CA SER A 190 4.93 -16.93 9.16
C SER A 190 3.44 -16.64 8.95
N ASN A 191 2.77 -17.39 8.08
CA ASN A 191 1.35 -17.20 7.86
C ASN A 191 0.56 -17.72 9.07
N PRO A 192 -0.20 -16.87 9.78
CA PRO A 192 -0.91 -17.30 10.99
C PRO A 192 -2.07 -18.27 10.74
N ARG A 193 -2.51 -18.41 9.49
CA ARG A 193 -3.49 -19.44 9.09
C ARG A 193 -2.87 -20.74 8.62
N ASP A 194 -1.60 -20.71 8.27
CA ASP A 194 -0.85 -21.86 7.77
C ASP A 194 0.61 -21.71 8.20
N CYS A 195 0.91 -22.13 9.43
CA CYS A 195 2.25 -22.03 10.02
C CYS A 195 3.31 -22.89 9.30
N SER A 196 2.94 -23.63 8.25
CA SER A 196 3.88 -24.38 7.41
C SER A 196 4.50 -23.53 6.30
N ARG A 197 4.02 -22.28 6.09
CA ARG A 197 4.53 -21.38 5.06
C ARG A 197 4.50 -19.91 5.47
N CYS A 198 5.24 -19.10 4.72
CA CYS A 198 5.30 -17.66 4.90
C CYS A 198 4.18 -16.94 4.13
N LEU A 199 3.71 -15.84 4.68
CA LEU A 199 3.03 -14.78 3.94
C LEU A 199 4.12 -13.90 3.31
N CYS A 200 4.07 -13.77 1.99
CA CYS A 200 5.16 -13.16 1.22
C CYS A 200 4.85 -11.73 0.84
N PRO A 201 5.87 -10.86 0.83
CA PRO A 201 5.72 -9.53 0.24
C PRO A 201 5.35 -9.63 -1.23
N ASP A 202 4.63 -8.62 -1.69
CA ASP A 202 4.23 -8.44 -3.07
C ASP A 202 5.40 -8.71 -4.02
N GLY A 203 5.18 -9.54 -5.04
CA GLY A 203 6.22 -9.91 -6.01
C GLY A 203 7.09 -11.11 -5.64
N PHE A 204 6.87 -11.69 -4.46
CA PHE A 204 7.50 -12.94 -4.03
C PHE A 204 6.46 -14.03 -3.72
N THR A 205 6.90 -15.28 -3.81
CA THR A 205 6.10 -16.48 -3.53
C THR A 205 6.99 -17.64 -3.11
N GLY A 206 6.39 -18.79 -2.80
CA GLY A 206 7.08 -19.98 -2.28
C GLY A 206 6.65 -20.33 -0.87
N ILE A 207 7.36 -21.26 -0.24
CA ILE A 207 7.12 -21.62 1.17
C ILE A 207 7.80 -20.58 2.08
N TYR A 208 8.98 -20.10 1.68
CA TYR A 208 9.81 -19.16 2.42
C TYR A 208 9.95 -17.83 1.69
N CYS A 209 9.10 -17.55 0.71
CA CYS A 209 9.20 -16.38 -0.17
C CYS A 209 10.48 -16.39 -1.04
N GLU A 210 10.98 -17.57 -1.37
CA GLU A 210 12.23 -17.76 -2.10
C GLU A 210 12.14 -17.60 -3.61
N LYS A 211 10.93 -17.47 -4.15
CA LYS A 211 10.67 -17.38 -5.59
C LYS A 211 10.09 -16.02 -5.93
N VAL A 212 10.40 -15.53 -7.13
CA VAL A 212 9.72 -14.37 -7.71
C VAL A 212 8.31 -14.79 -8.15
N MET A 213 7.32 -13.95 -7.87
CA MET A 213 5.93 -14.17 -8.26
C MET A 213 5.86 -14.28 -9.80
N PRO A 214 5.28 -15.38 -10.35
CA PRO A 214 5.05 -15.48 -11.77
C PRO A 214 4.03 -14.42 -12.23
N GLY A 215 4.21 -13.93 -13.46
CA GLY A 215 3.29 -12.95 -14.03
C GLY A 215 1.83 -13.42 -14.06
N VAL A 216 0.91 -12.52 -13.71
CA VAL A 216 -0.54 -12.75 -13.77
C VAL A 216 -1.05 -12.34 -15.14
N GLY A 217 -1.78 -13.22 -15.82
CA GLY A 217 -2.29 -13.00 -17.18
C GLY A 217 -1.33 -13.58 -18.22
N ASP A 218 -0.48 -12.75 -18.81
CA ASP A 218 0.57 -13.16 -19.74
C ASP A 218 1.89 -13.49 -19.00
N PRO A 219 2.69 -14.46 -19.47
CA PRO A 219 3.98 -14.79 -18.86
C PRO A 219 4.95 -13.61 -18.89
N CYS A 220 5.41 -13.20 -17.72
CA CYS A 220 6.38 -12.13 -17.51
C CYS A 220 7.00 -12.24 -16.12
N GLY A 221 8.00 -11.40 -15.83
CA GLY A 221 8.72 -11.41 -14.57
C GLY A 221 9.88 -12.41 -14.53
N GLY A 222 10.44 -12.60 -13.35
CA GLY A 222 11.47 -13.58 -13.07
C GLY A 222 12.75 -13.02 -12.46
N HIS A 223 13.73 -13.90 -12.27
CA HIS A 223 15.04 -13.56 -11.73
C HIS A 223 16.00 -13.19 -12.85
N ILE A 224 16.69 -12.04 -12.72
CA ILE A 224 17.71 -11.61 -13.67
C ILE A 224 19.02 -11.34 -12.94
N SER A 225 20.05 -12.11 -13.27
CA SER A 225 21.40 -11.90 -12.75
C SER A 225 22.16 -10.88 -13.61
N LEU A 226 22.68 -9.83 -12.98
CA LEU A 226 23.41 -8.73 -13.61
C LEU A 226 24.88 -8.68 -13.16
N GLY A 227 25.78 -8.61 -14.14
CA GLY A 227 27.19 -8.28 -13.98
C GLY A 227 27.45 -6.76 -13.98
N PRO A 228 28.67 -6.31 -13.63
CA PRO A 228 29.00 -4.89 -13.45
C PRO A 228 28.85 -4.00 -14.70
N ARG A 229 28.79 -4.58 -15.90
CA ARG A 229 28.71 -3.86 -17.19
C ARG A 229 27.49 -4.27 -18.01
N ASP A 230 26.61 -5.08 -17.43
CA ASP A 230 25.45 -5.59 -18.16
C ASP A 230 24.42 -4.48 -18.32
N ALA A 231 23.86 -4.40 -19.54
CA ALA A 231 22.71 -3.57 -19.83
C ALA A 231 21.61 -4.48 -20.38
N ILE A 232 20.48 -4.50 -19.68
CA ILE A 232 19.30 -5.27 -20.08
C ILE A 232 18.17 -4.32 -20.45
N TYR A 233 17.26 -4.80 -21.30
CA TYR A 233 16.01 -4.14 -21.60
C TYR A 233 14.87 -5.00 -21.08
N ILE A 234 14.02 -4.40 -20.25
CA ILE A 234 12.79 -5.03 -19.78
C ILE A 234 11.65 -4.28 -20.47
N SER A 235 10.85 -5.02 -21.24
CA SER A 235 9.67 -4.50 -21.91
C SER A 235 8.41 -4.91 -21.18
N SER A 236 7.33 -4.18 -21.38
CA SER A 236 6.01 -4.63 -20.94
C SER A 236 5.68 -6.00 -21.56
N PRO A 237 4.88 -6.83 -20.87
CA PRO A 237 4.27 -8.02 -21.44
C PRO A 237 3.69 -7.76 -22.82
N LYS A 238 3.97 -8.66 -23.77
CA LYS A 238 3.55 -8.60 -25.19
C LYS A 238 4.02 -7.40 -26.01
N TYR A 239 4.95 -6.57 -25.51
CA TYR A 239 5.51 -5.49 -26.31
C TYR A 239 5.96 -5.99 -27.71
N PRO A 240 5.62 -5.30 -28.81
CA PRO A 240 5.03 -3.96 -28.89
C PRO A 240 3.49 -3.88 -28.81
N GLU A 241 2.80 -5.01 -28.62
CA GLU A 241 1.35 -5.04 -28.43
C GLU A 241 0.94 -4.50 -27.04
N LYS A 242 -0.35 -4.21 -26.89
CA LYS A 242 -0.91 -3.81 -25.60
C LYS A 242 -0.92 -5.01 -24.64
N TYR A 243 -0.53 -4.74 -23.40
CA TYR A 243 -0.68 -5.67 -22.30
C TYR A 243 -2.15 -5.87 -21.93
N ARG A 244 -2.46 -6.97 -21.22
CA ARG A 244 -3.80 -7.28 -20.73
C ARG A 244 -4.16 -6.45 -19.49
N ARG A 245 -5.46 -6.26 -19.25
CA ARG A 245 -5.99 -5.70 -18.00
C ARG A 245 -5.68 -6.63 -16.83
N GLY A 246 -5.27 -6.07 -15.69
CA GLY A 246 -4.92 -6.81 -14.48
C GLY A 246 -3.61 -7.58 -14.61
N GLN A 247 -2.75 -7.16 -15.55
CA GLN A 247 -1.47 -7.79 -15.78
C GLN A 247 -0.49 -7.31 -14.71
N GLU A 248 0.09 -8.27 -14.00
CA GLU A 248 1.12 -8.01 -12.99
C GLU A 248 2.37 -8.81 -13.30
N CYS A 249 3.52 -8.19 -13.10
CA CYS A 249 4.83 -8.79 -13.35
C CYS A 249 5.82 -8.32 -12.30
N SER A 250 6.60 -9.24 -11.75
CA SER A 250 7.71 -8.91 -10.85
C SER A 250 9.03 -9.40 -11.42
N TRP A 251 10.02 -8.52 -11.50
CA TRP A 251 11.39 -8.86 -11.86
C TRP A 251 12.31 -8.61 -10.67
N LEU A 252 13.08 -9.61 -10.26
CA LEU A 252 14.14 -9.45 -9.27
C LEU A 252 15.49 -9.32 -9.99
N LEU A 253 16.07 -8.12 -9.94
CA LEU A 253 17.39 -7.84 -10.49
C LEU A 253 18.44 -8.07 -9.43
N GLN A 254 19.24 -9.13 -9.60
CA GLN A 254 20.27 -9.52 -8.65
C GLN A 254 21.69 -9.42 -9.21
N THR A 255 22.62 -8.93 -8.39
CA THR A 255 24.05 -8.93 -8.72
C THR A 255 24.87 -9.59 -7.62
N ARG A 256 26.10 -10.03 -7.97
CA ARG A 256 27.10 -10.53 -7.02
C ARG A 256 28.01 -9.43 -6.48
N SER A 257 27.96 -8.22 -7.04
CA SER A 257 28.79 -7.09 -6.62
C SER A 257 28.19 -6.41 -5.39
N GLN A 258 29.00 -6.16 -4.36
CA GLN A 258 28.55 -5.52 -3.10
C GLN A 258 28.17 -4.04 -3.24
N LYS A 259 28.58 -3.39 -4.33
CA LYS A 259 28.20 -2.01 -4.69
C LYS A 259 27.76 -2.00 -6.14
N LEU A 260 26.46 -1.86 -6.37
CA LEU A 260 25.90 -1.68 -7.71
C LEU A 260 25.02 -0.44 -7.70
N VAL A 261 25.33 0.49 -8.61
CA VAL A 261 24.44 1.58 -8.97
C VAL A 261 23.71 1.13 -10.23
N VAL A 262 22.42 0.84 -10.11
CA VAL A 262 21.59 0.53 -11.27
C VAL A 262 21.00 1.84 -11.77
N ASN A 263 21.36 2.21 -13.00
CA ASN A 263 20.77 3.34 -13.68
C ASN A 263 19.54 2.83 -14.45
N ILE A 264 18.36 3.25 -14.04
CA ILE A 264 17.12 2.87 -14.71
C ILE A 264 16.74 3.99 -15.66
N LYS A 265 16.76 3.66 -16.95
CA LYS A 265 16.33 4.55 -18.01
C LYS A 265 15.09 3.98 -18.68
N ILE A 266 14.00 4.72 -18.65
CA ILE A 266 12.82 4.42 -19.47
C ILE A 266 13.16 4.82 -20.91
N VAL A 267 13.14 3.84 -21.82
CA VAL A 267 13.47 4.02 -23.24
C VAL A 267 12.22 3.69 -24.06
N GLY A 268 11.76 4.64 -24.86
CA GLY A 268 10.62 4.45 -25.76
C GLY A 268 9.95 5.77 -26.13
N PRO A 269 9.31 5.87 -27.31
CA PRO A 269 8.72 7.12 -27.78
C PRO A 269 7.48 7.54 -26.97
N LYS A 270 6.82 6.62 -26.26
CA LYS A 270 5.59 6.84 -25.50
C LYS A 270 5.48 5.86 -24.33
N PHE A 271 5.96 6.21 -23.14
CA PHE A 271 5.57 5.52 -21.91
C PHE A 271 4.18 6.05 -21.52
N GLN A 272 3.13 5.34 -21.93
CA GLN A 272 1.73 5.71 -21.68
C GLN A 272 1.18 4.80 -20.59
N THR A 273 1.14 5.29 -19.35
CA THR A 273 0.30 4.72 -18.28
C THR A 273 -1.06 5.39 -18.35
N TYR A 274 -2.15 4.63 -18.19
CA TYR A 274 -3.47 5.26 -18.09
C TYR A 274 -3.59 5.96 -16.75
N CYS A 275 -3.58 7.29 -16.81
CA CYS A 275 -3.83 8.17 -15.69
C CYS A 275 -5.12 8.93 -16.02
N ASP A 276 -6.21 8.61 -15.33
CA ASP A 276 -7.39 9.47 -15.40
C ASP A 276 -7.04 10.78 -14.67
N MET A 277 -7.20 11.92 -15.34
CA MET A 277 -6.72 13.22 -14.84
C MET A 277 -7.55 13.73 -13.66
N ASP A 278 -8.75 13.18 -13.45
CA ASP A 278 -9.63 13.49 -12.31
C ASP A 278 -9.35 12.60 -11.09
N HIS A 279 -8.65 11.48 -11.28
CA HIS A 279 -8.14 10.63 -10.21
C HIS A 279 -6.63 10.79 -10.10
N VAL A 280 -6.16 11.43 -9.03
CA VAL A 280 -4.73 11.69 -8.74
C VAL A 280 -3.86 10.42 -8.71
N LEU A 281 -4.48 9.24 -8.73
CA LEU A 281 -3.86 7.92 -8.76
C LEU A 281 -3.97 7.32 -10.17
N CYS A 282 -2.82 7.05 -10.80
CA CYS A 282 -2.81 6.20 -12.00
C CYS A 282 -2.91 4.74 -11.58
N MET A 283 -3.82 3.99 -12.20
CA MET A 283 -4.00 2.56 -11.93
C MET A 283 -2.86 1.72 -12.54
N ASP A 284 -2.24 2.23 -13.61
CA ASP A 284 -1.04 1.64 -14.22
C ASP A 284 0.21 2.31 -13.68
N TYR A 285 1.17 1.51 -13.21
CA TYR A 285 2.45 2.02 -12.74
C TYR A 285 3.58 0.99 -12.84
N VAL A 286 4.80 1.53 -12.88
CA VAL A 286 6.02 0.76 -12.62
C VAL A 286 6.47 1.12 -11.22
N GLU A 287 6.48 0.14 -10.31
CA GLU A 287 7.01 0.28 -8.97
C GLU A 287 8.43 -0.27 -8.89
N ILE A 288 9.32 0.50 -8.27
CA ILE A 288 10.71 0.14 -8.11
C ILE A 288 11.03 0.07 -6.63
N ARG A 289 11.40 -1.12 -6.15
CA ARG A 289 11.80 -1.38 -4.77
C ARG A 289 13.30 -1.61 -4.69
N ASN A 290 13.92 -1.09 -3.64
CA ASN A 290 15.36 -1.17 -3.44
C ASN A 290 15.66 -2.05 -2.22
N SER A 291 16.48 -3.08 -2.40
CA SER A 291 16.88 -4.00 -1.32
C SER A 291 17.68 -3.35 -0.19
N SER A 292 18.29 -2.19 -0.44
CA SER A 292 18.99 -1.42 0.60
C SER A 292 18.07 -0.88 1.66
N ALA A 293 16.83 -0.60 1.27
CA ALA A 293 15.81 -0.03 2.12
C ALA A 293 14.99 -1.15 2.75
N ASP A 294 14.52 -2.10 1.93
CA ASP A 294 13.69 -3.28 2.25
C ASP A 294 12.78 -3.61 1.05
N LEU A 295 12.72 -4.87 0.61
CA LEU A 295 11.91 -5.29 -0.57
C LEU A 295 10.42 -5.52 -0.25
N ALA A 296 10.07 -5.56 1.03
CA ALA A 296 8.67 -5.66 1.47
C ALA A 296 7.97 -4.32 1.56
N ASN A 297 8.72 -3.23 1.69
CA ASN A 297 8.16 -1.88 1.71
C ASN A 297 7.68 -1.46 0.32
N THR A 298 6.66 -0.61 0.25
CA THR A 298 6.17 -0.12 -1.03
C THR A 298 7.22 0.74 -1.72
N GLY A 299 7.49 0.41 -2.98
CA GLY A 299 8.51 1.08 -3.78
C GLY A 299 8.11 2.45 -4.31
N MET A 300 9.00 3.03 -5.08
CA MET A 300 8.71 4.26 -5.81
C MET A 300 7.86 3.95 -7.03
N ARG A 301 6.66 4.52 -7.11
CA ARG A 301 5.78 4.37 -8.27
C ARG A 301 6.05 5.43 -9.33
N MET A 302 6.27 4.98 -10.55
CA MET A 302 6.48 5.80 -11.72
C MET A 302 5.26 5.74 -12.63
N VAL A 303 4.70 6.92 -12.90
CA VAL A 303 3.53 7.13 -13.75
C VAL A 303 3.87 8.27 -14.72
N MET A 304 4.05 7.94 -16.00
CA MET A 304 4.69 8.82 -17.01
C MET A 304 6.13 9.28 -16.73
N ALA A 305 6.92 9.44 -17.80
CA ALA A 305 8.38 9.35 -17.82
C ALA A 305 9.12 10.35 -16.89
N SER A 306 9.97 9.83 -16.02
CA SER A 306 11.12 10.53 -15.43
C SER A 306 12.27 9.54 -15.22
N GLY A 307 13.54 9.98 -15.26
CA GLY A 307 14.70 9.09 -15.08
C GLY A 307 15.03 8.88 -13.60
N LEU A 308 15.60 7.72 -13.24
CA LEU A 308 15.92 7.36 -11.85
C LEU A 308 17.31 6.71 -11.73
N LYS A 309 18.04 7.02 -10.66
CA LYS A 309 19.30 6.38 -10.27
C LYS A 309 19.14 5.74 -8.90
N LEU A 310 19.52 4.47 -8.75
CA LEU A 310 19.37 3.71 -7.51
C LEU A 310 20.61 2.90 -7.20
N ASP A 311 20.88 2.72 -5.90
CA ASP A 311 21.98 1.90 -5.40
C ASP A 311 21.41 0.61 -4.80
N GLN A 312 21.82 -0.56 -5.30
CA GLN A 312 21.53 -1.96 -4.88
C GLN A 312 20.52 -2.77 -5.73
N LEU A 313 20.13 -3.96 -5.23
CA LEU A 313 19.25 -4.93 -5.92
C LEU A 313 17.87 -4.32 -6.06
N ILE A 314 17.27 -4.50 -7.23
CA ILE A 314 16.03 -3.81 -7.60
C ILE A 314 14.97 -4.83 -7.93
N GLU A 315 13.84 -4.74 -7.26
CA GLU A 315 12.62 -5.34 -7.76
C GLU A 315 11.89 -4.30 -8.61
N ILE A 316 11.56 -4.68 -9.84
CA ILE A 316 10.67 -3.89 -10.70
C ILE A 316 9.34 -4.64 -10.72
N LYS A 317 8.32 -4.07 -10.10
CA LYS A 317 6.94 -4.56 -10.23
C LYS A 317 6.25 -3.69 -11.27
N VAL A 318 5.66 -4.29 -12.29
CA VAL A 318 4.86 -3.59 -13.28
C VAL A 318 3.42 -4.05 -13.09
N ILE A 319 2.58 -3.13 -12.61
CA ILE A 319 1.14 -3.36 -12.44
C ILE A 319 0.41 -2.58 -13.52
N MET A 320 -0.47 -3.27 -14.22
CA MET A 320 -1.20 -2.76 -15.37
C MET A 320 -2.67 -3.13 -15.23
N ALA A 321 -3.47 -2.20 -14.72
CA ALA A 321 -4.90 -2.31 -14.46
C ALA A 321 -5.67 -1.28 -15.30
N HIS A 322 -6.06 -1.64 -16.52
CA HIS A 322 -7.02 -0.83 -17.28
C HIS A 322 -8.45 -1.05 -16.77
N ILE A 323 -9.28 -0.01 -16.66
CA ILE A 323 -10.75 -0.15 -16.54
C ILE A 323 -11.39 -0.20 -17.91
#